data_AF-A0A3P6UQF9-F1
#
_entry.id   AF-A0A3P6UQF9-F1
#
_cell.length_a   1.000
_cell.length_b   1.000
_cell.length_c   1.000
_cell.angle_alpha   90.00
_cell.angle_beta   90.00
_cell.angle_gamma   90.00
#
_symmetry.space_group_name_H-M   'P 1'
#
loop_
_entity.id
_entity.type
_entity.pdbx_description
1 polymer ?
#
loop_
_entity_poly.entity_id
_entity_poly.type
_entity_poly.pdbx_seq_one_letter_code
_entity_poly.pdbx_strand_id
1 'polypeptide(L)'
;MDDKKQSSDGSAEKVVSTNARPKTREWTLNDFEIGRPLGRGKFGNVYLAREIESKFVVALKVVYKSQLGPNNLKRQLQREIEIQYHLRHPNILRLYGYFHDKDRVYLVLEFAQRGSLFQRLQEVKTFPPELAAKYMYQLASAMEYCQQKKVLHRDLKPENVLISANGDLKISDFGWSVHEPSSKRTTVCGTLDYLAPEMVPNGTHDSMVDNWSLGVMLYEFLVGKPAFEAKTYQDTFDNIRKCRYTFPPEVPDGARDLISKRYYLLYDGRGAHPIILPPCDECLVYTDFIVSLTRVKKKTKEWKIKLVDEIRKCVDAYENLFVFGIENMRSTKFTEIRQKYKNNSRFFYGKNNVMSIALGKTPSTEYAVGLNKISGLLKGECGLMFTNNDRKTVEKYFDELHVSDFARCGQTAVSTIELCEGPLMQFPFSLEPQLRKLGLPTKLEKGVVTLTSHYVVCRNGDKLTADQCKLLKFLGCKTSLFHVKLYAHWSKHEGFTCTV
;
A
#
# COMPACT_ATOMS: atom_id res chain seq x y z
N MET A 1 -21.82 -88.60 -1.42
CA MET A 1 -21.00 -87.65 -2.20
C MET A 1 -21.58 -86.27 -1.89
N ASP A 2 -21.49 -85.72 -0.69
CA ASP A 2 -20.33 -85.51 0.19
C ASP A 2 -19.10 -85.08 -0.58
N ASP A 3 -18.86 -83.77 -0.63
CA ASP A 3 -17.52 -83.23 -0.52
C ASP A 3 -17.53 -81.90 0.26
N LYS A 4 -16.84 -81.96 1.40
CA LYS A 4 -16.54 -80.87 2.33
C LYS A 4 -15.50 -79.93 1.72
N LYS A 5 -15.60 -78.63 2.01
CA LYS A 5 -14.40 -77.81 2.24
C LYS A 5 -14.61 -76.78 3.33
N GLN A 6 -13.61 -76.78 4.21
CA GLN A 6 -13.54 -76.10 5.49
C GLN A 6 -13.39 -74.59 5.40
N SER A 7 -13.86 -73.99 6.49
CA SER A 7 -13.66 -72.66 7.06
C SER A 7 -12.24 -72.09 7.02
N SER A 8 -12.16 -70.78 6.80
CA SER A 8 -11.26 -69.89 7.55
C SER A 8 -11.95 -68.52 7.74
N ASP A 9 -12.11 -68.17 9.01
CA ASP A 9 -12.79 -66.98 9.53
C ASP A 9 -11.89 -65.74 9.44
N GLY A 10 -12.50 -64.57 9.28
CA GLY A 10 -11.80 -63.29 9.16
C GLY A 10 -12.76 -62.11 9.20
N SER A 11 -13.19 -61.76 10.40
CA SER A 11 -14.05 -60.62 10.73
C SER A 11 -13.48 -59.28 10.27
N ALA A 12 -14.16 -58.62 9.32
CA ALA A 12 -13.88 -57.25 8.92
C ALA A 12 -14.68 -56.26 9.78
N GLU A 13 -13.98 -55.53 10.65
CA GLU A 13 -14.49 -54.36 11.36
C GLU A 13 -14.87 -53.24 10.39
N LYS A 14 -16.11 -52.74 10.48
CA LYS A 14 -16.55 -51.52 9.80
C LYS A 14 -15.95 -50.29 10.50
N VAL A 15 -14.84 -49.78 9.98
CA VAL A 15 -14.34 -48.45 10.32
C VAL A 15 -15.24 -47.40 9.65
N VAL A 16 -16.08 -46.74 10.44
CA VAL A 16 -16.85 -45.56 10.02
C VAL A 16 -15.87 -44.39 9.88
N SER A 17 -15.47 -44.10 8.65
CA SER A 17 -14.68 -42.91 8.30
C SER A 17 -15.57 -41.67 8.32
N THR A 18 -15.50 -40.90 9.41
CA THR A 18 -16.05 -39.54 9.48
C THR A 18 -15.12 -38.58 8.74
N ASN A 19 -15.34 -38.42 7.44
CA ASN A 19 -14.75 -37.33 6.64
C ASN A 19 -15.37 -35.98 7.02
N ALA A 20 -14.93 -35.40 8.14
CA ALA A 20 -15.19 -34.00 8.47
C ALA A 20 -14.13 -33.10 7.80
N ARG A 21 -14.57 -32.22 6.90
CA ARG A 21 -13.74 -31.16 6.30
C ARG A 21 -13.10 -30.31 7.41
N PRO A 22 -11.85 -29.83 7.29
CA PRO A 22 -11.31 -28.86 8.24
C PRO A 22 -12.12 -27.57 8.14
N LYS A 23 -12.90 -27.27 9.18
CA LYS A 23 -13.60 -25.99 9.31
C LYS A 23 -12.54 -24.89 9.36
N THR A 24 -12.64 -23.90 8.47
CA THR A 24 -11.94 -22.62 8.66
C THR A 24 -12.33 -22.10 10.04
N ARG A 25 -11.36 -21.91 10.94
CA ARG A 25 -11.61 -21.42 12.30
C ARG A 25 -12.35 -20.09 12.21
N GLU A 26 -13.59 -20.05 12.66
CA GLU A 26 -14.36 -18.81 12.79
C GLU A 26 -13.84 -18.06 14.01
N TRP A 27 -13.57 -16.77 13.84
CA TRP A 27 -13.15 -15.93 14.96
C TRP A 27 -14.26 -15.75 15.98
N THR A 28 -13.86 -15.72 17.24
CA THR A 28 -14.67 -15.40 18.41
C THR A 28 -13.97 -14.33 19.23
N LEU A 29 -14.68 -13.74 20.20
CA LEU A 29 -14.07 -12.74 21.08
C LEU A 29 -12.87 -13.30 21.87
N ASN A 30 -12.87 -14.60 22.14
CA ASN A 30 -11.81 -15.28 22.88
C ASN A 30 -10.49 -15.37 22.09
N ASP A 31 -10.50 -15.09 20.79
CA ASP A 31 -9.29 -15.06 19.95
C ASP A 31 -8.56 -13.70 20.04
N PHE A 32 -9.10 -12.74 20.81
CA PHE A 32 -8.57 -11.38 20.90
C PHE A 32 -8.38 -10.95 22.36
N GLU A 33 -7.19 -10.43 22.65
CA GLU A 33 -6.94 -9.67 23.87
C GLU A 33 -7.39 -8.22 23.65
N ILE A 34 -8.46 -7.82 24.35
CA ILE A 34 -9.04 -6.47 24.24
C ILE A 34 -8.29 -5.51 25.14
N GLY A 35 -7.75 -4.45 24.53
CA GLY A 35 -7.06 -3.36 25.19
C GLY A 35 -7.94 -2.12 25.37
N ARG A 36 -7.28 -0.96 25.43
CA ARG A 36 -7.93 0.34 25.68
C ARG A 36 -8.95 0.72 24.59
N PRO A 37 -10.01 1.48 24.94
CA PRO A 37 -10.88 2.09 23.93
C PRO A 37 -10.08 3.07 23.07
N LEU A 38 -10.33 3.05 21.76
CA LEU A 38 -9.76 3.96 20.76
C LEU A 38 -10.73 5.08 20.38
N GLY A 39 -12.03 4.81 20.45
CA GLY A 39 -13.05 5.80 20.12
C GLY A 39 -14.47 5.25 20.25
N ARG A 40 -15.45 6.16 20.16
CA ARG A 40 -16.87 5.84 20.16
C ARG A 40 -17.44 6.20 18.79
N GLY A 41 -17.93 5.20 18.07
CA GLY A 41 -18.65 5.38 16.81
C GLY A 41 -20.15 5.51 17.03
N LYS A 42 -20.88 5.75 15.93
CA LYS A 42 -22.34 5.92 15.93
C LYS A 42 -23.11 4.71 16.48
N PHE A 43 -22.59 3.50 16.26
CA PHE A 43 -23.27 2.23 16.57
C PHE A 43 -22.52 1.37 17.60
N GLY A 44 -21.51 1.94 18.27
CA GLY A 44 -20.76 1.24 19.30
C GLY A 44 -19.33 1.75 19.47
N ASN A 45 -18.49 0.94 20.12
CA ASN A 45 -17.14 1.35 20.55
C ASN A 45 -16.06 0.64 19.73
N VAL A 46 -14.93 1.31 19.55
CA VAL A 46 -13.74 0.75 18.91
C VAL A 46 -12.68 0.54 19.99
N TYR A 47 -12.10 -0.65 20.04
CA TYR A 47 -11.05 -1.01 21.00
C TYR A 47 -9.76 -1.38 20.29
N LEU A 48 -8.62 -1.08 20.91
CA LEU A 48 -7.37 -1.71 20.53
C LEU A 48 -7.48 -3.18 20.90
N ALA A 49 -7.06 -4.07 20.01
CA ALA A 49 -7.04 -5.49 20.31
C ALA A 49 -5.78 -6.15 19.73
N ARG A 50 -5.43 -7.31 20.26
CA ARG A 50 -4.35 -8.15 19.74
C ARG A 50 -4.89 -9.54 19.51
N GLU A 51 -4.76 -10.06 18.30
CA GLU A 51 -5.11 -11.44 18.01
C GLU A 51 -4.11 -12.36 18.71
N ILE A 52 -4.62 -13.37 19.43
CA ILE A 52 -3.84 -14.13 20.42
C ILE A 52 -2.76 -14.99 19.76
N GLU A 53 -3.04 -15.60 18.62
CA GLU A 53 -2.14 -16.57 17.99
C GLU A 53 -0.98 -15.89 17.27
N SER A 54 -1.29 -14.97 16.36
CA SER A 54 -0.30 -14.22 15.56
C SER A 54 0.32 -13.03 16.29
N LYS A 55 -0.24 -12.63 17.45
CA LYS A 55 0.10 -11.40 18.17
C LYS A 55 -0.10 -10.12 17.36
N PHE A 56 -0.87 -10.20 16.27
CA PHE A 56 -1.11 -9.08 15.38
C PHE A 56 -2.05 -8.06 16.02
N VAL A 57 -1.67 -6.78 15.99
CA VAL A 57 -2.43 -5.68 16.60
C VAL A 57 -3.46 -5.15 15.62
N VAL A 58 -4.70 -5.04 16.08
CA VAL A 58 -5.88 -4.65 15.29
C VAL A 58 -6.74 -3.66 16.05
N ALA A 59 -7.68 -3.01 15.35
CA ALA A 59 -8.78 -2.28 15.95
C ALA A 59 -10.05 -3.12 15.85
N LEU A 60 -10.75 -3.34 16.97
CA LEU A 60 -11.99 -4.10 17.03
C LEU A 60 -13.17 -3.14 17.20
N LYS A 61 -13.94 -2.92 16.12
CA LYS A 61 -15.19 -2.12 16.15
C LYS A 61 -16.34 -3.05 16.56
N VAL A 62 -16.93 -2.76 17.72
CA VAL A 62 -18.04 -3.52 18.30
C VAL A 62 -19.33 -2.78 18.01
N VAL A 63 -20.26 -3.45 17.33
CA VAL A 63 -21.57 -2.91 16.94
C VAL A 63 -22.67 -3.71 17.65
N TYR A 64 -23.52 -3.04 18.42
CA TYR A 64 -24.61 -3.70 19.14
C TYR A 64 -25.80 -3.95 18.22
N LYS A 65 -26.28 -5.19 18.15
CA LYS A 65 -27.43 -5.55 17.30
C LYS A 65 -28.73 -4.89 17.74
N SER A 66 -28.88 -4.60 19.03
CA SER A 66 -30.02 -3.82 19.57
C SER A 66 -30.08 -2.40 19.01
N GLN A 67 -28.93 -1.81 18.65
CA GLN A 67 -28.84 -0.47 18.06
C GLN A 67 -29.06 -0.47 16.54
N LEU A 68 -29.12 -1.64 15.90
CA LEU A 68 -29.30 -1.78 14.46
C LEU A 68 -30.76 -1.64 14.01
N GLY A 69 -31.71 -1.34 14.91
CA GLY A 69 -33.06 -0.87 14.57
C GLY A 69 -33.79 -1.67 13.46
N PRO A 70 -34.76 -1.07 12.74
CA PRO A 70 -35.48 -1.73 11.65
C PRO A 70 -34.55 -2.15 10.49
N ASN A 71 -35.03 -3.07 9.63
CA ASN A 71 -34.30 -3.76 8.53
C ASN A 71 -33.32 -2.91 7.68
N ASN A 72 -33.50 -1.59 7.60
CA ASN A 72 -32.64 -0.69 6.83
C ASN A 72 -31.22 -0.53 7.40
N LEU A 73 -31.05 -0.41 8.73
CA LEU A 73 -29.73 -0.22 9.35
C LEU A 73 -28.89 -1.51 9.30
N LYS A 74 -29.53 -2.67 9.47
CA LYS A 74 -28.87 -3.98 9.28
C LYS A 74 -28.35 -4.16 7.86
N ARG A 75 -29.14 -3.78 6.85
CA ARG A 75 -28.69 -3.79 5.43
C ARG A 75 -27.56 -2.80 5.19
N GLN A 76 -27.57 -1.64 5.84
CA GLN A 76 -26.49 -0.66 5.75
C GLN A 76 -25.18 -1.23 6.29
N LEU A 77 -25.20 -1.85 7.49
CA LEU A 77 -24.01 -2.50 8.05
C LEU A 77 -23.50 -3.66 7.18
N GLN A 78 -24.40 -4.49 6.64
CA GLN A 78 -24.00 -5.58 5.73
C GLN A 78 -23.31 -5.03 4.48
N ARG A 79 -23.80 -3.92 3.91
CA ARG A 79 -23.18 -3.25 2.77
C ARG A 79 -21.83 -2.64 3.12
N GLU A 80 -21.71 -1.98 4.27
CA GLU A 80 -20.42 -1.43 4.77
C GLU A 80 -19.38 -2.55 4.84
N ILE A 81 -19.73 -3.68 5.48
CA ILE A 81 -18.87 -4.85 5.59
C ILE A 81 -18.51 -5.37 4.19
N GLU A 82 -19.48 -5.59 3.32
CA GLU A 82 -19.26 -6.14 1.98
C GLU A 82 -18.37 -5.23 1.12
N ILE A 83 -18.65 -3.93 1.08
CA ILE A 83 -17.87 -2.94 0.34
C ILE A 83 -16.44 -2.91 0.91
N GLN A 84 -16.29 -2.59 2.18
CA GLN A 84 -14.97 -2.39 2.78
C GLN A 84 -14.14 -3.68 2.79
N TYR A 85 -14.79 -4.84 2.93
CA TYR A 85 -14.12 -6.14 2.86
C TYR A 85 -13.53 -6.39 1.47
N HIS A 86 -14.02 -5.80 0.38
CA HIS A 86 -13.44 -5.97 -0.97
C HIS A 86 -12.52 -4.83 -1.40
N LEU A 87 -12.48 -3.70 -0.68
CA LEU A 87 -11.58 -2.60 -0.99
C LEU A 87 -10.14 -2.95 -0.56
N ARG A 88 -9.18 -2.70 -1.46
CA ARG A 88 -7.76 -3.04 -1.33
C ARG A 88 -6.92 -1.90 -1.87
N HIS A 89 -6.63 -0.91 -1.04
CA HIS A 89 -5.85 0.25 -1.39
C HIS A 89 -4.97 0.69 -0.21
N PRO A 90 -3.72 1.16 -0.42
CA PRO A 90 -2.85 1.61 0.67
C PRO A 90 -3.48 2.72 1.52
N ASN A 91 -4.30 3.58 0.93
CA ASN A 91 -4.96 4.70 1.60
C ASN A 91 -6.43 4.44 2.00
N ILE A 92 -6.85 3.17 2.04
CA ILE A 92 -8.16 2.76 2.59
C ILE A 92 -7.90 1.84 3.78
N LEU A 93 -8.59 2.09 4.89
CA LEU A 93 -8.47 1.31 6.12
C LEU A 93 -8.95 -0.12 5.89
N ARG A 94 -8.06 -1.08 6.11
CA ARG A 94 -8.35 -2.48 5.80
C ARG A 94 -9.32 -3.10 6.80
N LEU A 95 -10.39 -3.73 6.31
CA LEU A 95 -11.17 -4.73 7.03
C LEU A 95 -10.57 -6.12 6.79
N TYR A 96 -10.01 -6.72 7.84
CA TYR A 96 -9.43 -8.07 7.78
C TYR A 96 -10.50 -9.15 7.78
N GLY A 97 -11.57 -8.94 8.54
CA GLY A 97 -12.71 -9.83 8.63
C GLY A 97 -13.71 -9.34 9.66
N TYR A 98 -14.73 -10.15 9.92
CA TYR A 98 -15.77 -9.86 10.90
C TYR A 98 -16.26 -11.16 11.55
N PHE A 99 -16.84 -11.05 12.73
CA PHE A 99 -17.54 -12.14 13.42
C PHE A 99 -18.70 -11.57 14.24
N HIS A 100 -19.54 -12.42 14.82
CA HIS A 100 -20.66 -11.96 15.63
C HIS A 100 -20.96 -12.95 16.77
N ASP A 101 -21.51 -12.44 17.87
CA ASP A 101 -22.11 -13.26 18.92
C ASP A 101 -23.64 -13.11 18.88
N LYS A 102 -24.36 -13.43 19.97
CA LYS A 102 -25.82 -13.26 20.05
C LYS A 102 -26.23 -11.79 19.89
N ASP A 103 -25.49 -10.88 20.52
CA ASP A 103 -25.91 -9.50 20.78
C ASP A 103 -25.10 -8.46 19.98
N ARG A 104 -23.95 -8.83 19.44
CA ARG A 104 -22.96 -7.92 18.85
C ARG A 104 -22.38 -8.45 17.53
N VAL A 105 -21.94 -7.51 16.69
CA VAL A 105 -21.12 -7.75 15.49
C VAL A 105 -19.76 -7.09 15.73
N TYR A 106 -18.69 -7.76 15.33
CA TYR A 106 -17.31 -7.34 15.53
C TYR A 106 -16.62 -7.22 14.18
N LEU A 107 -16.03 -6.05 13.91
CA LEU A 107 -15.23 -5.82 12.72
C LEU A 107 -13.75 -5.74 13.11
N VAL A 108 -12.93 -6.57 12.47
CA VAL A 108 -11.48 -6.66 12.71
C VAL A 108 -10.78 -5.75 11.69
N LEU A 109 -10.35 -4.58 12.12
CA LEU A 109 -9.83 -3.50 11.28
C LEU A 109 -8.32 -3.31 11.47
N GLU A 110 -7.68 -2.75 10.45
CA GLU A 110 -6.33 -2.18 10.55
C GLU A 110 -6.26 -1.15 11.67
N PHE A 111 -5.24 -1.24 12.52
CA PHE A 111 -5.00 -0.26 13.57
C PHE A 111 -4.18 0.92 13.03
N ALA A 112 -4.78 2.11 12.99
CA ALA A 112 -4.12 3.37 12.64
C ALA A 112 -3.63 4.07 13.92
N GLN A 113 -2.31 4.05 14.14
CA GLN A 113 -1.69 4.38 15.42
C GLN A 113 -1.74 5.87 15.79
N ARG A 114 -1.85 6.76 14.80
CA ARG A 114 -1.77 8.21 15.01
C ARG A 114 -3.15 8.87 15.11
N GLY A 115 -4.21 8.09 15.27
CA GLY A 115 -5.56 8.62 15.46
C GLY A 115 -6.17 9.20 14.19
N SER A 116 -7.17 10.08 14.36
CA SER A 116 -7.86 10.71 13.24
C SER A 116 -7.13 11.95 12.72
N LEU A 117 -7.33 12.24 11.44
CA LEU A 117 -6.81 13.44 10.80
C LEU A 117 -7.42 14.70 11.43
N PHE A 118 -8.69 14.64 11.84
CA PHE A 118 -9.34 15.70 12.61
C PHE A 118 -8.59 16.06 13.89
N GLN A 119 -8.31 15.06 14.75
CA GLN A 119 -7.57 15.29 16.00
C GLN A 119 -6.21 15.93 15.71
N ARG A 120 -5.51 15.40 14.69
CA ARG A 120 -4.21 15.93 14.28
C ARG A 120 -4.30 17.38 13.82
N LEU A 121 -5.30 17.72 13.01
CA LEU A 121 -5.51 19.08 12.52
C LEU A 121 -5.85 20.05 13.65
N GLN A 122 -6.66 19.63 14.62
CA GLN A 122 -6.98 20.44 15.80
C GLN A 122 -5.75 20.74 16.67
N GLU A 123 -4.79 19.82 16.76
CA GLU A 123 -3.52 20.00 17.45
C GLU A 123 -2.59 20.99 16.73
N VAL A 124 -2.43 20.87 15.41
CA VAL A 124 -1.49 21.71 14.64
C VAL A 124 -2.08 23.00 14.11
N LYS A 125 -3.41 23.14 14.16
CA LYS A 125 -4.22 24.19 13.54
C LYS A 125 -4.22 24.18 12.02
N THR A 126 -3.06 24.12 11.38
CA THR A 126 -2.94 24.04 9.91
C THR A 126 -1.83 23.07 9.52
N PHE A 127 -1.90 22.56 8.29
CA PHE A 127 -0.83 21.79 7.68
C PHE A 127 0.00 22.66 6.74
N PRO A 128 1.33 22.48 6.70
CA PRO A 128 2.16 23.06 5.65
C PRO A 128 1.66 22.62 4.26
N PRO A 129 1.72 23.50 3.24
CA PRO A 129 1.22 23.19 1.91
C PRO A 129 1.76 21.88 1.31
N GLU A 130 3.02 21.52 1.60
CA GLU A 130 3.63 20.28 1.13
C GLU A 130 2.99 19.04 1.76
N LEU A 131 2.64 19.11 3.04
CA LEU A 131 1.96 18.03 3.74
C LEU A 131 0.50 17.93 3.30
N ALA A 132 -0.18 19.07 3.14
CA ALA A 132 -1.54 19.13 2.60
C ALA A 132 -1.60 18.51 1.20
N ALA A 133 -0.65 18.84 0.31
CA ALA A 133 -0.56 18.25 -1.02
C ALA A 133 -0.32 16.72 -0.97
N LYS A 134 0.58 16.24 -0.10
CA LYS A 134 0.79 14.79 0.11
C LYS A 134 -0.52 14.10 0.52
N TYR A 135 -1.24 14.69 1.47
CA TYR A 135 -2.51 14.17 1.97
C TYR A 135 -3.58 14.16 0.88
N MET A 136 -3.71 15.25 0.11
CA MET A 136 -4.65 15.29 -1.01
C MET A 136 -4.34 14.26 -2.09
N TYR A 137 -3.07 14.03 -2.41
CA TYR A 137 -2.68 12.96 -3.33
C TYR A 137 -3.15 11.58 -2.85
N GLN A 138 -2.92 11.28 -1.56
CA GLN A 138 -3.33 10.00 -0.97
C GLN A 138 -4.86 9.81 -0.97
N LEU A 139 -5.60 10.87 -0.68
CA LEU A 139 -7.06 10.87 -0.69
C LEU A 139 -7.59 10.71 -2.12
N ALA A 140 -7.09 11.50 -3.07
CA ALA A 140 -7.50 11.44 -4.47
C ALA A 140 -7.21 10.05 -5.08
N SER A 141 -6.04 9.46 -4.78
CA SER A 141 -5.69 8.11 -5.22
C SER A 141 -6.65 7.04 -4.67
N ALA A 142 -7.06 7.16 -3.39
CA ALA A 142 -8.06 6.26 -2.82
C ALA A 142 -9.44 6.45 -3.46
N MET A 143 -9.84 7.69 -3.72
CA MET A 143 -11.14 7.99 -4.33
C MET A 143 -11.23 7.55 -5.79
N GLU A 144 -10.15 7.70 -6.56
CA GLU A 144 -10.04 7.12 -7.91
C GLU A 144 -10.23 5.59 -7.87
N TYR A 145 -9.56 4.91 -6.93
CA TYR A 145 -9.74 3.47 -6.73
C TYR A 145 -11.20 3.11 -6.38
N CYS A 146 -11.84 3.87 -5.49
CA CYS A 146 -13.26 3.67 -5.15
C CYS A 146 -14.16 3.87 -6.37
N GLN A 147 -13.93 4.91 -7.17
CA GLN A 147 -14.68 5.19 -8.39
C GLN A 147 -14.54 4.05 -9.42
N GLN A 148 -13.33 3.51 -9.62
CA GLN A 148 -13.10 2.33 -10.49
C GLN A 148 -13.87 1.10 -10.00
N LYS A 149 -14.12 1.01 -8.69
CA LYS A 149 -14.94 -0.04 -8.06
C LYS A 149 -16.43 0.32 -8.00
N LYS A 150 -16.83 1.47 -8.56
CA LYS A 150 -18.20 2.01 -8.50
C LYS A 150 -18.71 2.19 -7.07
N VAL A 151 -17.81 2.59 -6.17
CA VAL A 151 -18.10 2.87 -4.77
C VAL A 151 -17.97 4.38 -4.55
N LEU A 152 -19.01 4.99 -3.98
CA LEU A 152 -19.01 6.38 -3.52
C LEU A 152 -18.90 6.40 -1.99
N HIS A 153 -18.10 7.31 -1.41
CA HIS A 153 -17.91 7.37 0.04
C HIS A 153 -19.06 8.11 0.75
N ARG A 154 -19.37 9.34 0.29
CA ARG A 154 -20.48 10.22 0.70
C ARG A 154 -20.43 10.88 2.09
N ASP A 155 -19.52 10.48 2.96
CA ASP A 155 -19.29 11.16 4.25
C ASP A 155 -17.79 11.39 4.47
N LEU A 156 -17.11 11.89 3.43
CA LEU A 156 -15.66 12.12 3.51
C LEU A 156 -15.39 13.40 4.32
N LYS A 157 -14.67 13.25 5.42
CA LYS A 157 -14.31 14.33 6.35
C LYS A 157 -13.09 13.93 7.20
N PRO A 158 -12.39 14.87 7.85
CA PRO A 158 -11.18 14.56 8.61
C PRO A 158 -11.38 13.54 9.74
N GLU A 159 -12.58 13.40 10.30
CA GLU A 159 -12.91 12.42 11.33
C GLU A 159 -12.90 10.99 10.79
N ASN A 160 -13.29 10.82 9.52
CA ASN A 160 -13.36 9.53 8.83
C ASN A 160 -12.03 9.17 8.13
N VAL A 161 -11.00 9.99 8.29
CA VAL A 161 -9.64 9.71 7.79
C VAL A 161 -8.71 9.48 8.98
N LEU A 162 -8.04 8.34 9.01
CA LEU A 162 -7.08 7.99 10.05
C LEU A 162 -5.63 8.11 9.55
N ILE A 163 -4.69 8.19 10.48
CA ILE A 163 -3.26 8.29 10.19
C ILE A 163 -2.53 7.03 10.71
N SER A 164 -1.86 6.32 9.80
CA SER A 164 -1.03 5.15 10.12
C SER A 164 0.27 5.53 10.86
N ALA A 165 0.99 4.55 11.41
CA ALA A 165 2.29 4.75 12.07
C ALA A 165 3.30 5.52 11.19
N ASN A 166 3.31 5.25 9.89
CA ASN A 166 4.21 5.88 8.91
C ASN A 166 3.78 7.31 8.53
N GLY A 167 2.63 7.79 9.02
CA GLY A 167 2.11 9.11 8.69
C GLY A 167 1.36 9.17 7.36
N ASP A 168 0.91 8.02 6.85
CA ASP A 168 0.07 7.93 5.65
C ASP A 168 -1.41 7.82 6.02
N LEU A 169 -2.27 8.43 5.20
CA LEU A 169 -3.71 8.50 5.41
C LEU A 169 -4.41 7.18 5.10
N LYS A 170 -5.49 6.92 5.83
CA LYS A 170 -6.37 5.75 5.72
C LYS A 170 -7.83 6.19 5.79
N ILE A 171 -8.52 6.23 4.66
CA ILE A 171 -9.97 6.49 4.61
C ILE A 171 -10.70 5.34 5.32
N SER A 172 -11.61 5.68 6.22
CA SER A 172 -12.38 4.76 7.03
C SER A 172 -13.86 5.11 7.01
N ASP A 173 -14.69 4.26 7.62
CA ASP A 173 -16.13 4.46 7.82
C ASP A 173 -16.96 4.59 6.52
N PHE A 174 -16.97 3.50 5.74
CA PHE A 174 -17.79 3.34 4.53
C PHE A 174 -19.29 3.11 4.85
N GLY A 175 -19.75 3.53 6.02
CA GLY A 175 -21.11 3.30 6.51
C GLY A 175 -22.19 3.96 5.65
N TRP A 176 -21.85 5.03 4.92
CA TRP A 176 -22.73 5.71 3.97
C TRP A 176 -22.42 5.37 2.51
N SER A 177 -21.44 4.49 2.30
CA SER A 177 -20.99 4.15 0.97
C SER A 177 -21.95 3.22 0.25
N VAL A 178 -22.00 3.36 -1.08
CA VAL A 178 -22.89 2.59 -1.93
C VAL A 178 -22.17 2.12 -3.18
N HIS A 179 -22.47 0.89 -3.62
CA HIS A 179 -22.23 0.49 -5.00
C HIS A 179 -23.27 1.19 -5.89
N GLU A 180 -22.88 1.66 -7.07
CA GLU A 180 -23.80 2.31 -8.01
C GLU A 180 -24.48 1.29 -8.96
N PRO A 181 -25.75 0.94 -8.71
CA PRO A 181 -26.68 0.58 -9.77
C PRO A 181 -27.88 1.56 -9.80
N SER A 182 -27.86 2.47 -10.77
CA SER A 182 -29.02 3.12 -11.43
C SER A 182 -30.21 3.59 -10.57
N SER A 183 -30.04 4.12 -9.35
CA SER A 183 -31.19 4.60 -8.56
C SER A 183 -30.88 5.90 -7.82
N LYS A 184 -31.39 7.00 -8.39
CA LYS A 184 -31.44 8.36 -7.81
C LYS A 184 -32.17 8.35 -6.47
N ARG A 185 -31.61 8.92 -5.38
CA ARG A 185 -32.26 8.92 -4.05
C ARG A 185 -31.88 10.11 -3.17
N THR A 186 -32.86 10.60 -2.40
CA THR A 186 -32.99 11.91 -1.72
C THR A 186 -32.46 12.02 -0.28
N THR A 187 -31.54 11.16 0.18
CA THR A 187 -31.18 11.11 1.62
C THR A 187 -30.02 12.05 1.97
N VAL A 188 -30.29 13.05 2.82
CA VAL A 188 -29.30 14.00 3.37
C VAL A 188 -28.52 13.33 4.52
N CYS A 189 -27.21 13.14 4.39
CA CYS A 189 -26.33 12.58 5.42
C CYS A 189 -24.95 13.28 5.36
N GLY A 190 -24.41 13.72 6.51
CA GLY A 190 -23.07 14.34 6.63
C GLY A 190 -22.99 15.39 7.75
N THR A 191 -21.77 15.81 8.12
CA THR A 191 -21.55 17.07 8.87
C THR A 191 -21.74 18.23 7.89
N LEU A 192 -22.55 19.23 8.24
CA LEU A 192 -23.07 20.22 7.29
C LEU A 192 -21.96 20.95 6.51
N ASP A 193 -20.81 21.17 7.12
CA ASP A 193 -19.67 21.90 6.55
C ASP A 193 -19.06 21.24 5.29
N TYR A 194 -19.25 19.93 5.11
CA TYR A 194 -18.73 19.17 3.96
C TYR A 194 -19.84 18.74 3.00
N LEU A 195 -21.10 19.12 3.24
CA LEU A 195 -22.21 18.77 2.36
C LEU A 195 -22.10 19.51 1.04
N ALA A 196 -22.15 18.77 -0.06
CA ALA A 196 -22.19 19.33 -1.39
C ALA A 196 -23.55 20.00 -1.68
N PRO A 197 -23.61 21.11 -2.45
CA PRO A 197 -24.84 21.86 -2.69
C PRO A 197 -25.93 21.06 -3.42
N GLU A 198 -25.58 20.01 -4.17
CA GLU A 198 -26.52 19.09 -4.83
C GLU A 198 -27.14 18.05 -3.88
N MET A 199 -26.64 17.92 -2.64
CA MET A 199 -27.28 17.12 -1.60
C MET A 199 -28.45 17.82 -0.89
N VAL A 200 -28.75 19.05 -1.32
CA VAL A 200 -29.95 19.82 -0.98
C VAL A 200 -31.16 19.28 -1.76
N PRO A 201 -32.40 19.34 -1.25
CA PRO A 201 -33.54 18.70 -1.92
C PRO A 201 -33.65 19.11 -3.40
N ASN A 202 -33.69 18.10 -4.29
CA ASN A 202 -33.83 18.13 -5.77
C ASN A 202 -32.55 18.00 -6.65
N GLY A 203 -31.37 17.70 -6.10
CA GLY A 203 -30.17 17.38 -6.91
C GLY A 203 -30.03 15.91 -7.32
N THR A 204 -29.48 15.64 -8.51
CA THR A 204 -29.07 14.29 -8.94
C THR A 204 -27.66 14.00 -8.45
N HIS A 205 -27.50 12.97 -7.61
CA HIS A 205 -26.21 12.58 -7.04
C HIS A 205 -25.35 11.83 -8.07
N ASP A 206 -24.16 12.34 -8.33
CA ASP A 206 -23.13 11.65 -9.09
C ASP A 206 -21.84 11.56 -8.26
N SER A 207 -20.76 11.09 -8.87
CA SER A 207 -19.43 10.99 -8.28
C SER A 207 -18.82 12.31 -7.78
N MET A 208 -19.51 13.46 -7.92
CA MET A 208 -18.98 14.79 -7.56
C MET A 208 -19.06 15.10 -6.07
N VAL A 209 -19.92 14.43 -5.31
CA VAL A 209 -20.08 14.68 -3.85
C VAL A 209 -18.77 14.49 -3.08
N ASP A 210 -18.01 13.45 -3.44
CA ASP A 210 -16.73 13.17 -2.79
C ASP A 210 -15.65 14.20 -3.19
N ASN A 211 -15.71 14.74 -4.42
CA ASN A 211 -14.81 15.80 -4.86
C ASN A 211 -15.06 17.10 -4.09
N TRP A 212 -16.32 17.49 -3.90
CA TRP A 212 -16.65 18.64 -3.05
C TRP A 212 -16.02 18.52 -1.67
N SER A 213 -16.19 17.35 -1.04
CA SER A 213 -15.63 17.05 0.27
C SER A 213 -14.09 17.15 0.30
N LEU A 214 -13.41 16.69 -0.76
CA LEU A 214 -11.96 16.85 -0.93
C LEU A 214 -11.53 18.33 -1.01
N GLY A 215 -12.31 19.18 -1.68
CA GLY A 215 -12.09 20.62 -1.74
C GLY A 215 -12.17 21.30 -0.38
N VAL A 216 -13.25 21.01 0.35
CA VAL A 216 -13.47 21.53 1.70
C VAL A 216 -12.33 21.10 2.63
N MET A 217 -11.92 19.83 2.58
CA MET A 217 -10.78 19.36 3.37
C MET A 217 -9.45 20.03 3.00
N LEU A 218 -9.16 20.25 1.71
CA LEU A 218 -7.94 20.96 1.30
C LEU A 218 -7.95 22.41 1.83
N TYR A 219 -9.08 23.10 1.74
CA TYR A 219 -9.22 24.42 2.36
C TYR A 219 -8.96 24.36 3.85
N GLU A 220 -9.59 23.42 4.56
CA GLU A 220 -9.45 23.26 6.00
C GLU A 220 -8.02 22.90 6.41
N PHE A 221 -7.30 22.10 5.63
CA PHE A 221 -5.89 21.80 5.89
C PHE A 221 -5.03 23.06 5.90
N LEU A 222 -5.30 24.00 5.01
CA LEU A 222 -4.49 25.21 4.83
C LEU A 222 -4.93 26.36 5.73
N VAL A 223 -6.22 26.41 6.08
CA VAL A 223 -6.84 27.53 6.82
C VAL A 223 -7.16 27.17 8.27
N GLY A 224 -7.28 25.88 8.58
CA GLY A 224 -7.55 25.36 9.92
C GLY A 224 -9.02 25.32 10.33
N LYS A 225 -9.91 25.71 9.42
CA LYS A 225 -11.36 25.65 9.56
C LYS A 225 -12.05 25.40 8.22
N PRO A 226 -13.22 24.77 8.17
CA PRO A 226 -13.94 24.52 6.92
C PRO A 226 -14.28 25.81 6.17
N ALA A 227 -14.33 25.72 4.84
CA ALA A 227 -14.52 26.89 3.96
C ALA A 227 -15.81 27.66 4.21
N PHE A 228 -16.88 26.96 4.58
CA PHE A 228 -18.22 27.52 4.68
C PHE A 228 -18.70 27.72 6.11
N GLU A 229 -17.90 27.33 7.11
CA GLU A 229 -18.25 27.36 8.54
C GLU A 229 -18.77 28.75 8.94
N ALA A 230 -19.97 28.79 9.52
CA ALA A 230 -20.58 30.01 10.04
C ALA A 230 -21.22 29.78 11.41
N LYS A 231 -21.64 30.89 12.07
CA LYS A 231 -22.22 30.84 13.42
C LYS A 231 -23.55 30.09 13.48
N THR A 232 -24.30 30.07 12.38
CA THR A 232 -25.61 29.40 12.32
C THR A 232 -25.64 28.38 11.20
N TYR A 233 -26.49 27.36 11.38
CA TYR A 233 -26.76 26.34 10.36
C TYR A 233 -27.27 26.95 9.05
N GLN A 234 -28.14 27.97 9.13
CA GLN A 234 -28.70 28.62 7.96
C GLN A 234 -27.64 29.40 7.18
N ASP A 235 -26.73 30.10 7.89
CA ASP A 235 -25.65 30.85 7.24
C ASP A 235 -24.64 29.93 6.55
N THR A 236 -24.29 28.81 7.20
CA THR A 236 -23.37 27.81 6.63
C THR A 236 -23.99 27.21 5.37
N PHE A 237 -25.28 26.87 5.42
CA PHE A 237 -26.03 26.39 4.26
C PHE A 237 -26.10 27.43 3.13
N ASP A 238 -26.37 28.68 3.46
CA ASP A 238 -26.40 29.78 2.50
C ASP A 238 -25.02 30.02 1.86
N ASN A 239 -23.93 29.88 2.63
CA ASN A 239 -22.57 29.95 2.14
C ASN A 239 -22.24 28.82 1.19
N ILE A 240 -22.62 27.57 1.51
CA ILE A 240 -22.47 26.41 0.62
C ILE A 240 -23.24 26.65 -0.68
N ARG A 241 -24.53 27.00 -0.59
CA ARG A 241 -25.41 27.18 -1.76
C ARG A 241 -24.93 28.30 -2.69
N LYS A 242 -24.39 29.37 -2.13
CA LYS A 242 -23.90 30.54 -2.87
C LYS A 242 -22.39 30.48 -3.13
N CYS A 243 -21.74 29.40 -2.73
CA CYS A 243 -20.29 29.19 -2.76
C CYS A 243 -19.49 30.39 -2.21
N ARG A 244 -19.86 30.87 -1.02
CA ARG A 244 -19.24 32.02 -0.35
C ARG A 244 -18.20 31.57 0.66
N TYR A 245 -16.94 31.86 0.36
CA TYR A 245 -15.79 31.67 1.23
C TYR A 245 -14.69 32.66 0.83
N THR A 246 -13.70 32.87 1.70
CA THR A 246 -12.56 33.76 1.42
C THR A 246 -11.25 33.06 1.75
N PHE A 247 -10.16 33.45 1.09
CA PHE A 247 -8.84 32.93 1.41
C PHE A 247 -8.06 33.90 2.30
N PRO A 248 -7.45 33.42 3.39
CA PRO A 248 -6.40 34.16 4.07
C PRO A 248 -5.21 34.47 3.14
N PRO A 249 -4.49 35.59 3.35
CA PRO A 249 -3.30 35.96 2.58
C PRO A 249 -2.23 34.87 2.50
N GLU A 250 -2.13 34.03 3.52
CA GLU A 250 -1.11 32.99 3.71
C GLU A 250 -1.32 31.76 2.80
N VAL A 251 -2.51 31.59 2.23
CA VAL A 251 -2.80 30.47 1.33
C VAL A 251 -2.13 30.71 -0.03
N PRO A 252 -1.28 29.80 -0.52
CA PRO A 252 -0.59 29.98 -1.80
C PRO A 252 -1.57 30.10 -2.97
N ASP A 253 -1.26 30.93 -3.95
CA ASP A 253 -2.13 31.16 -5.11
C ASP A 253 -2.45 29.87 -5.88
N GLY A 254 -1.50 28.95 -5.98
CA GLY A 254 -1.75 27.64 -6.57
C GLY A 254 -2.77 26.78 -5.82
N ALA A 255 -2.79 26.88 -4.50
CA ALA A 255 -3.80 26.21 -3.68
C ALA A 255 -5.16 26.90 -3.79
N ARG A 256 -5.17 28.25 -3.80
CA ARG A 256 -6.39 29.03 -4.07
C ARG A 256 -6.99 28.64 -5.41
N ASP A 257 -6.16 28.52 -6.43
CA ASP A 257 -6.57 28.14 -7.77
C ASP A 257 -7.16 26.73 -7.81
N LEU A 258 -6.47 25.75 -7.23
CA LEU A 258 -6.94 24.37 -7.15
C LEU A 258 -8.30 24.25 -6.43
N ILE A 259 -8.47 24.97 -5.33
CA ILE A 259 -9.71 25.00 -4.55
C ILE A 259 -10.82 25.75 -5.32
N SER A 260 -10.47 26.85 -5.99
CA SER A 260 -11.42 27.76 -6.67
C SER A 260 -11.81 27.32 -8.06
N LYS A 261 -11.01 26.52 -8.77
CA LYS A 261 -11.32 26.05 -10.13
C LYS A 261 -12.26 24.82 -10.12
N ARG A 262 -12.75 24.50 -11.32
CA ARG A 262 -13.74 23.48 -11.74
C ARG A 262 -13.65 22.07 -11.12
N TYR A 263 -12.68 21.79 -10.25
CA TYR A 263 -12.41 20.44 -9.74
C TYR A 263 -13.05 20.15 -8.38
N TYR A 264 -13.26 21.16 -7.53
CA TYR A 264 -13.74 20.92 -6.17
C TYR A 264 -14.92 21.78 -5.71
N LEU A 265 -14.91 23.11 -5.88
CA LEU A 265 -15.94 23.99 -5.28
C LEU A 265 -16.80 24.82 -6.27
N LEU A 266 -16.54 24.78 -7.58
CA LEU A 266 -17.41 25.47 -8.57
C LEU A 266 -18.54 24.56 -9.06
N TYR A 267 -19.78 24.96 -8.77
CA TYR A 267 -21.01 24.37 -9.33
C TYR A 267 -21.52 25.26 -10.49
N ASP A 268 -21.27 24.89 -11.75
CA ASP A 268 -21.71 25.67 -12.92
C ASP A 268 -22.87 25.05 -13.71
N GLY A 269 -23.49 23.98 -13.19
CA GLY A 269 -24.66 23.32 -13.80
C GLY A 269 -24.40 22.69 -15.18
N ARG A 270 -23.17 22.74 -15.69
CA ARG A 270 -22.75 22.16 -16.97
C ARG A 270 -21.82 20.99 -16.70
N GLY A 271 -22.38 19.93 -16.11
CA GLY A 271 -21.78 18.60 -15.88
C GLY A 271 -20.25 18.56 -15.86
N ALA A 272 -19.66 18.52 -14.66
CA ALA A 272 -18.21 18.43 -14.54
C ALA A 272 -17.67 17.09 -15.09
N HIS A 273 -16.47 17.15 -15.64
CA HIS A 273 -15.74 16.00 -16.15
C HIS A 273 -15.40 15.00 -15.01
N PRO A 274 -15.23 13.70 -15.31
CA PRO A 274 -14.76 12.69 -14.34
C PRO A 274 -13.48 13.16 -13.65
N ILE A 275 -13.05 12.49 -12.57
CA ILE A 275 -11.74 12.69 -11.94
C ILE A 275 -10.65 12.53 -13.01
N ILE A 276 -10.38 13.62 -13.73
CA ILE A 276 -9.14 13.84 -14.41
C ILE A 276 -8.30 14.28 -13.22
N LEU A 277 -7.74 13.29 -12.51
CA LEU A 277 -6.39 13.48 -12.02
C LEU A 277 -5.69 14.02 -13.26
N PRO A 278 -5.30 15.29 -13.24
CA PRO A 278 -4.49 15.76 -14.33
C PRO A 278 -3.32 14.76 -14.38
N PRO A 279 -2.98 14.19 -15.55
CA PRO A 279 -1.88 13.23 -15.65
C PRO A 279 -0.74 13.82 -14.84
N CYS A 280 -0.12 13.06 -13.93
CA CYS A 280 0.72 13.54 -12.80
C CYS A 280 1.40 14.92 -12.94
N ASP A 281 1.80 15.29 -14.15
CA ASP A 281 2.21 16.62 -14.61
C ASP A 281 1.22 17.79 -14.40
N GLU A 282 -0.10 17.71 -14.62
CA GLU A 282 -0.99 18.90 -14.60
C GLU A 282 -1.48 19.29 -13.18
N CYS A 283 -1.57 18.36 -12.22
CA CYS A 283 -1.78 18.69 -10.80
C CYS A 283 -0.54 19.39 -10.22
N LEU A 284 0.60 19.26 -10.90
CA LEU A 284 1.86 19.95 -10.60
C LEU A 284 1.98 21.32 -11.32
N VAL A 285 1.04 21.68 -12.22
CA VAL A 285 1.11 22.94 -12.97
C VAL A 285 0.56 24.13 -12.17
N TYR A 286 -0.39 23.93 -11.27
CA TYR A 286 -0.95 25.06 -10.50
C TYR A 286 -0.14 25.49 -9.30
N THR A 287 0.82 24.68 -8.86
CA THR A 287 1.85 25.17 -7.97
C THR A 287 3.03 25.60 -8.81
N ASP A 288 3.48 26.84 -8.70
CA ASP A 288 4.85 27.27 -9.09
C ASP A 288 5.98 26.47 -8.39
N PHE A 289 5.63 25.36 -7.72
CA PHE A 289 6.49 24.29 -7.30
C PHE A 289 6.32 23.06 -8.20
N ILE A 290 7.17 22.95 -9.23
CA ILE A 290 7.43 21.68 -9.90
C ILE A 290 8.06 20.70 -8.89
N VAL A 291 7.25 19.87 -8.24
CA VAL A 291 7.71 18.68 -7.49
C VAL A 291 7.47 17.44 -8.34
N SER A 292 8.44 17.07 -9.17
CA SER A 292 8.34 15.86 -9.97
C SER A 292 8.47 14.60 -9.10
N LEU A 293 7.59 13.62 -9.36
CA LEU A 293 7.64 12.26 -8.78
C LEU A 293 8.84 11.42 -9.25
N THR A 294 9.84 12.01 -9.90
CA THR A 294 11.23 11.56 -9.87
C THR A 294 12.22 12.69 -10.15
N ARG A 295 11.94 13.91 -9.66
CA ARG A 295 12.97 14.92 -9.45
C ARG A 295 13.31 14.88 -7.98
N VAL A 296 14.30 14.06 -7.68
CA VAL A 296 15.30 14.46 -6.68
C VAL A 296 15.59 15.94 -6.97
N LYS A 297 15.29 16.87 -6.03
CA LYS A 297 15.58 18.32 -6.15
C LYS A 297 16.78 18.46 -7.04
N LYS A 298 16.72 19.14 -8.21
CA LYS A 298 17.83 19.19 -9.16
C LYS A 298 19.05 19.55 -8.32
N LYS A 299 19.89 18.54 -8.07
CA LYS A 299 20.81 18.59 -6.93
C LYS A 299 21.73 19.75 -7.23
N THR A 300 21.60 20.81 -6.45
CA THR A 300 22.33 22.05 -6.69
C THR A 300 23.82 21.69 -6.78
N LYS A 301 24.61 22.55 -7.43
CA LYS A 301 26.07 22.36 -7.41
C LYS A 301 26.54 22.10 -5.98
N GLU A 302 25.97 22.78 -4.99
CA GLU A 302 26.26 22.54 -3.57
C GLU A 302 25.89 21.14 -3.09
N TRP A 303 24.76 20.54 -3.49
CA TRP A 303 24.46 19.16 -3.08
C TRP A 303 25.46 18.17 -3.66
N LYS A 304 25.84 18.33 -4.94
CA LYS A 304 26.84 17.45 -5.56
C LYS A 304 28.19 17.58 -4.86
N ILE A 305 28.56 18.81 -4.50
CA ILE A 305 29.75 19.10 -3.68
C ILE A 305 29.63 18.41 -2.31
N LYS A 306 28.50 18.55 -1.60
CA LYS A 306 28.27 17.87 -0.32
C LYS A 306 28.37 16.35 -0.41
N LEU A 307 27.84 15.73 -1.48
CA LEU A 307 27.98 14.29 -1.68
C LEU A 307 29.44 13.90 -1.94
N VAL A 308 30.15 14.68 -2.76
CA VAL A 308 31.59 14.46 -3.00
C VAL A 308 32.36 14.54 -1.69
N ASP A 309 32.10 15.54 -0.86
CA ASP A 309 32.73 15.71 0.44
C ASP A 309 32.37 14.57 1.40
N GLU A 310 31.11 14.11 1.41
CA GLU A 310 30.67 12.98 2.24
C GLU A 310 31.39 11.68 1.82
N ILE A 311 31.53 11.43 0.52
CA ILE A 311 32.24 10.25 0.01
C ILE A 311 33.72 10.33 0.37
N ARG A 312 34.36 11.49 0.20
CA ARG A 312 35.77 11.71 0.58
C ARG A 312 35.99 11.52 2.08
N LYS A 313 35.11 12.06 2.91
CA LYS A 313 35.11 11.79 4.36
C LYS A 313 34.98 10.30 4.67
N CYS A 314 34.24 9.53 3.88
CA CYS A 314 34.18 8.08 4.04
C CYS A 314 35.48 7.39 3.61
N VAL A 315 36.15 7.85 2.54
CA VAL A 315 37.50 7.36 2.20
C VAL A 315 38.45 7.58 3.37
N ASP A 316 38.34 8.72 4.06
CA ASP A 316 39.19 9.03 5.22
C ASP A 316 38.78 8.28 6.50
N ALA A 317 37.48 8.02 6.71
CA ALA A 317 36.96 7.42 7.94
C ALA A 317 36.97 5.88 7.95
N TYR A 318 36.94 5.25 6.77
CA TYR A 318 36.85 3.79 6.66
C TYR A 318 38.13 3.16 6.10
N GLU A 319 38.43 1.95 6.53
CA GLU A 319 39.62 1.21 6.08
C GLU A 319 39.42 0.54 4.72
N ASN A 320 38.22 0.02 4.47
CA ASN A 320 37.88 -0.76 3.28
C ASN A 320 36.73 -0.11 2.47
N LEU A 321 36.81 -0.26 1.15
CA LEU A 321 35.83 0.20 0.17
C LEU A 321 35.52 -0.94 -0.80
N PHE A 322 34.25 -1.31 -0.91
CA PHE A 322 33.76 -2.29 -1.87
C PHE A 322 32.89 -1.64 -2.95
N VAL A 323 33.05 -2.09 -4.19
CA VAL A 323 32.08 -1.87 -5.26
C VAL A 323 31.15 -3.07 -5.28
N PHE A 324 29.85 -2.83 -5.20
CA PHE A 324 28.86 -3.90 -5.29
C PHE A 324 27.85 -3.63 -6.41
N GLY A 325 27.34 -4.69 -7.02
CA GLY A 325 26.17 -4.69 -7.90
C GLY A 325 24.99 -5.36 -7.22
N ILE A 326 23.78 -4.95 -7.56
CA ILE A 326 22.57 -5.63 -7.07
C ILE A 326 21.84 -6.26 -8.25
N GLU A 327 21.67 -7.58 -8.18
CA GLU A 327 20.82 -8.31 -9.11
C GLU A 327 19.41 -8.44 -8.51
N ASN A 328 18.39 -8.18 -9.35
CA ASN A 328 16.98 -8.25 -8.97
C ASN A 328 16.61 -7.37 -7.75
N MET A 329 17.04 -6.09 -7.77
CA MET A 329 16.91 -5.12 -6.68
C MET A 329 15.52 -5.08 -6.00
N ARG A 330 15.54 -5.20 -4.66
CA ARG A 330 14.38 -5.04 -3.77
C ARG A 330 14.71 -4.02 -2.68
N SER A 331 13.96 -2.92 -2.64
CA SER A 331 14.19 -1.83 -1.69
C SER A 331 14.13 -2.29 -0.23
N THR A 332 13.25 -3.24 0.11
CA THR A 332 13.15 -3.81 1.45
C THR A 332 14.38 -4.63 1.83
N LYS A 333 14.85 -5.50 0.93
CA LYS A 333 16.03 -6.35 1.17
C LYS A 333 17.33 -5.56 1.25
N PHE A 334 17.49 -4.56 0.40
CA PHE A 334 18.64 -3.67 0.52
C PHE A 334 18.59 -2.81 1.81
N THR A 335 17.38 -2.48 2.30
CA THR A 335 17.23 -1.79 3.59
C THR A 335 17.66 -2.69 4.76
N GLU A 336 17.33 -3.98 4.74
CA GLU A 336 17.79 -4.96 5.75
C GLU A 336 19.33 -5.02 5.80
N ILE A 337 20.00 -5.07 4.65
CA ILE A 337 21.48 -5.07 4.57
C ILE A 337 22.06 -3.78 5.20
N ARG A 338 21.50 -2.62 4.83
CA ARG A 338 21.93 -1.32 5.37
C ARG A 338 21.73 -1.23 6.89
N GLN A 339 20.67 -1.82 7.41
CA GLN A 339 20.41 -1.85 8.86
C GLN A 339 21.44 -2.73 9.58
N LYS A 340 21.76 -3.92 9.03
CA LYS A 340 22.76 -4.83 9.61
C LYS A 340 24.13 -4.16 9.76
N TYR A 341 24.55 -3.41 8.76
CA TYR A 341 25.86 -2.76 8.71
C TYR A 341 25.86 -1.30 9.19
N LYS A 342 24.76 -0.80 9.77
CA LYS A 342 24.55 0.61 10.10
C LYS A 342 25.64 1.23 10.99
N ASN A 343 26.22 0.42 11.88
CA ASN A 343 27.16 0.92 12.89
C ASN A 343 28.59 1.06 12.35
N ASN A 344 29.00 0.20 11.41
CA ASN A 344 30.40 0.06 10.98
C ASN A 344 30.60 0.26 9.47
N SER A 345 29.53 0.62 8.73
CA SER A 345 29.62 0.78 7.29
C SER A 345 28.68 1.86 6.77
N ARG A 346 29.05 2.43 5.61
CA ARG A 346 28.27 3.42 4.87
C ARG A 346 28.06 2.97 3.43
N PHE A 347 26.81 3.01 2.97
CA PHE A 347 26.44 2.62 1.62
C PHE A 347 26.04 3.83 0.78
N PHE A 348 26.59 3.90 -0.43
CA PHE A 348 26.15 4.78 -1.51
C PHE A 348 25.67 3.91 -2.66
N TYR A 349 24.51 4.23 -3.24
CA TYR A 349 23.94 3.44 -4.33
C TYR A 349 23.31 4.37 -5.36
N GLY A 350 23.62 4.15 -6.63
CA GLY A 350 23.26 5.04 -7.73
C GLY A 350 24.05 6.35 -7.76
N LYS A 351 23.84 7.15 -8.83
CA LYS A 351 24.59 8.39 -9.12
C LYS A 351 26.10 8.18 -9.34
N ASN A 352 26.42 7.11 -10.05
CA ASN A 352 27.76 6.64 -10.42
C ASN A 352 28.69 7.78 -10.85
N ASN A 353 28.24 8.68 -11.74
CA ASN A 353 29.04 9.81 -12.21
C ASN A 353 29.56 10.73 -11.07
N VAL A 354 28.76 10.97 -10.02
CA VAL A 354 29.19 11.82 -8.90
C VAL A 354 30.14 11.06 -8.00
N MET A 355 29.88 9.76 -7.77
CA MET A 355 30.78 8.89 -7.01
C MET A 355 32.16 8.77 -7.69
N SER A 356 32.20 8.57 -9.02
CA SER A 356 33.46 8.55 -9.79
C SER A 356 34.21 9.89 -9.76
N ILE A 357 33.50 11.03 -9.66
CA ILE A 357 34.15 12.34 -9.49
C ILE A 357 34.73 12.48 -8.08
N ALA A 358 34.03 11.98 -7.06
CA ALA A 358 34.48 12.06 -5.68
C ALA A 358 35.78 11.28 -5.44
N LEU A 359 35.87 10.07 -6.01
CA LEU A 359 37.02 9.19 -5.97
C LEU A 359 38.16 9.63 -6.92
N GLY A 360 37.79 10.30 -8.03
CA GLY A 360 38.69 10.74 -9.10
C GLY A 360 38.69 9.80 -10.30
N LYS A 361 38.79 10.36 -11.51
CA LYS A 361 38.62 9.59 -12.76
C LYS A 361 39.93 9.17 -13.40
N THR A 362 41.01 9.86 -13.08
CA THR A 362 42.36 9.63 -13.61
C THR A 362 43.35 9.53 -12.45
N PRO A 363 44.54 8.93 -12.65
CA PRO A 363 45.57 8.90 -11.61
C PRO A 363 45.96 10.31 -11.11
N SER A 364 45.90 11.32 -11.98
CA SER A 364 46.17 12.72 -11.62
C SER A 364 45.05 13.41 -10.83
N THR A 365 43.84 12.84 -10.78
CA THR A 365 42.66 13.42 -10.12
C THR A 365 42.13 12.55 -8.99
N GLU A 366 42.81 11.44 -8.68
CA GLU A 366 42.40 10.50 -7.64
C GLU A 366 42.58 11.09 -6.25
N TYR A 367 41.58 10.86 -5.39
CA TYR A 367 41.63 11.34 -4.02
C TYR A 367 42.60 10.53 -3.15
N ALA A 368 42.76 9.25 -3.47
CA ALA A 368 43.73 8.35 -2.87
C ALA A 368 44.20 7.34 -3.92
N VAL A 369 45.40 6.79 -3.72
CA VAL A 369 46.08 5.95 -4.70
C VAL A 369 45.21 4.75 -5.12
N GLY A 370 44.98 4.61 -6.42
CA GLY A 370 44.24 3.48 -7.00
C GLY A 370 42.71 3.62 -6.97
N LEU A 371 42.15 4.72 -6.46
CA LEU A 371 40.70 4.97 -6.50
C LEU A 371 40.19 5.26 -7.92
N ASN A 372 41.06 5.70 -8.83
CA ASN A 372 40.67 5.88 -10.23
C ASN A 372 40.21 4.56 -10.89
N LYS A 373 40.77 3.42 -10.45
CA LYS A 373 40.39 2.08 -10.91
C LYS A 373 38.97 1.72 -10.45
N ILE A 374 38.61 2.05 -9.21
CA ILE A 374 37.24 1.91 -8.68
C ILE A 374 36.25 2.76 -9.49
N SER A 375 36.61 4.01 -9.78
CA SER A 375 35.77 4.93 -10.55
C SER A 375 35.38 4.39 -11.93
N GLY A 376 36.27 3.63 -12.57
CA GLY A 376 36.04 3.00 -13.88
C GLY A 376 34.99 1.88 -13.87
N LEU A 377 34.77 1.25 -12.71
CA LEU A 377 33.84 0.14 -12.51
C LEU A 377 32.41 0.59 -12.17
N LEU A 378 32.21 1.87 -11.88
CA LEU A 378 30.90 2.42 -11.52
C LEU A 378 29.98 2.60 -12.75
N LYS A 379 29.49 1.48 -13.30
CA LYS A 379 28.55 1.44 -14.43
C LYS A 379 27.35 0.54 -14.08
N GLY A 380 26.16 0.87 -14.61
CA GLY A 380 24.94 0.10 -14.34
C GLY A 380 24.44 0.19 -12.90
N GLU A 381 23.81 -0.88 -12.41
CA GLU A 381 23.19 -1.01 -11.09
C GLU A 381 24.22 -1.33 -10.00
N CYS A 382 25.12 -0.38 -9.72
CA CYS A 382 26.19 -0.53 -8.73
C CYS A 382 26.22 0.57 -7.66
N GLY A 383 26.97 0.31 -6.60
CA GLY A 383 27.17 1.19 -5.47
C GLY A 383 28.51 0.99 -4.78
N LEU A 384 28.75 1.82 -3.76
CA LEU A 384 29.94 1.79 -2.91
C LEU A 384 29.54 1.43 -1.48
N MET A 385 30.29 0.54 -0.85
CA MET A 385 30.20 0.23 0.57
C MET A 385 31.54 0.55 1.24
N PHE A 386 31.55 1.57 2.08
CA PHE A 386 32.68 1.88 2.97
C PHE A 386 32.49 1.14 4.28
N THR A 387 33.54 0.49 4.80
CA THR A 387 33.41 -0.38 5.98
C THR A 387 34.73 -0.54 6.73
N ASN A 388 34.65 -0.70 8.05
CA ASN A 388 35.78 -1.08 8.90
C ASN A 388 35.79 -2.59 9.21
N ASN A 389 34.82 -3.34 8.69
CA ASN A 389 34.86 -4.80 8.75
C ASN A 389 35.95 -5.33 7.81
N ASP A 390 36.53 -6.47 8.18
CA ASP A 390 37.54 -7.15 7.37
C ASP A 390 36.97 -7.65 6.04
N ARG A 391 37.85 -7.73 5.04
CA ARG A 391 37.48 -8.14 3.68
C ARG A 391 36.81 -9.50 3.64
N LYS A 392 37.36 -10.50 4.34
CA LYS A 392 36.90 -11.89 4.30
C LYS A 392 35.48 -12.03 4.84
N THR A 393 35.15 -11.30 5.90
CA THR A 393 33.83 -11.30 6.52
C THR A 393 32.77 -10.66 5.62
N VAL A 394 33.13 -9.57 4.93
CA VAL A 394 32.25 -8.90 3.98
C VAL A 394 31.99 -9.78 2.75
N GLU A 395 33.05 -10.32 2.15
CA GLU A 395 32.94 -11.25 1.00
C GLU A 395 32.07 -12.45 1.36
N LYS A 396 32.38 -13.15 2.47
CA LYS A 396 31.61 -14.31 2.94
C LYS A 396 30.11 -13.99 3.10
N TYR A 397 29.77 -12.85 3.71
CA TYR A 397 28.37 -12.49 3.92
C TYR A 397 27.62 -12.31 2.59
N PHE A 398 28.22 -11.63 1.62
CA PHE A 398 27.57 -11.37 0.34
C PHE A 398 27.52 -12.61 -0.55
N ASP A 399 28.52 -13.50 -0.46
CA ASP A 399 28.51 -14.81 -1.10
C ASP A 399 27.43 -15.73 -0.52
N GLU A 400 27.11 -15.62 0.77
CA GLU A 400 26.03 -16.41 1.39
C GLU A 400 24.64 -15.76 1.18
N LEU A 401 24.58 -14.47 0.82
CA LEU A 401 23.33 -13.73 0.71
C LEU A 401 22.59 -14.02 -0.60
N HIS A 402 21.70 -15.00 -0.51
CA HIS A 402 20.81 -15.40 -1.58
C HIS A 402 19.36 -15.41 -1.08
N VAL A 403 18.51 -14.55 -1.63
CA VAL A 403 17.11 -14.45 -1.20
C VAL A 403 16.17 -14.68 -2.38
N SER A 404 15.43 -15.79 -2.34
CA SER A 404 14.39 -16.07 -3.34
C SER A 404 13.21 -15.10 -3.17
N ASP A 405 12.75 -14.51 -4.27
CA ASP A 405 11.60 -13.62 -4.39
C ASP A 405 10.77 -13.96 -5.64
N PHE A 406 9.56 -13.43 -5.72
CA PHE A 406 8.67 -13.63 -6.86
C PHE A 406 9.12 -12.81 -8.07
N ALA A 407 9.12 -13.45 -9.25
CA ALA A 407 9.45 -12.79 -10.49
C ALA A 407 8.49 -11.63 -10.84
N ARG A 408 9.00 -10.66 -11.60
CA ARG A 408 8.30 -9.47 -12.10
C ARG A 408 8.10 -9.57 -13.62
N CYS A 409 7.08 -8.88 -14.10
CA CYS A 409 6.78 -8.78 -15.53
C CYS A 409 8.01 -8.28 -16.29
N GLY A 410 8.34 -8.92 -17.41
CA GLY A 410 9.51 -8.63 -18.24
C GLY A 410 10.81 -9.32 -17.79
N GLN A 411 10.85 -9.97 -16.63
CA GLN A 411 12.00 -10.81 -16.25
C GLN A 411 12.05 -12.10 -17.08
N THR A 412 13.26 -12.59 -17.30
CA THR A 412 13.47 -13.89 -17.93
C THR A 412 13.22 -14.99 -16.91
N ALA A 413 12.39 -15.97 -17.25
CA ALA A 413 12.13 -17.15 -16.42
C ALA A 413 13.40 -18.00 -16.30
N VAL A 414 13.78 -18.36 -15.07
CA VAL A 414 15.00 -19.15 -14.78
C VAL A 414 14.80 -20.66 -14.91
N SER A 415 13.54 -21.10 -14.91
CA SER A 415 13.17 -22.51 -14.97
C SER A 415 11.80 -22.66 -15.62
N THR A 416 11.55 -23.83 -16.22
CA THR A 416 10.22 -24.18 -16.71
C THR A 416 9.33 -24.53 -15.52
N ILE A 417 8.14 -23.94 -15.46
CA ILE A 417 7.12 -24.23 -14.46
C ILE A 417 5.89 -24.74 -15.19
N GLU A 418 5.52 -25.98 -14.91
CA GLU A 418 4.37 -26.66 -15.50
C GLU A 418 3.50 -27.29 -14.41
N LEU A 419 2.22 -27.42 -14.71
CA LEU A 419 1.22 -28.01 -13.84
C LEU A 419 0.61 -29.21 -14.54
N CYS A 420 0.63 -30.35 -13.87
CA CYS A 420 -0.05 -31.56 -14.32
C CYS A 420 -1.57 -31.41 -14.16
N GLU A 421 -2.30 -32.06 -15.06
CA GLU A 421 -3.75 -32.21 -14.93
C GLU A 421 -4.11 -32.88 -13.60
N GLY A 422 -5.19 -32.42 -12.96
CA GLY A 422 -5.65 -32.96 -11.69
C GLY A 422 -5.96 -31.92 -10.61
N PRO A 423 -6.29 -32.36 -9.38
CA PRO A 423 -6.72 -31.49 -8.31
C PRO A 423 -5.57 -30.62 -7.76
N LEU A 424 -5.79 -29.31 -7.73
CA LEU A 424 -4.90 -28.30 -7.16
C LEU A 424 -5.32 -27.96 -5.73
N MET A 425 -5.06 -28.90 -4.81
CA MET A 425 -5.46 -28.82 -3.39
C MET A 425 -4.88 -27.61 -2.64
N GLN A 426 -3.81 -27.01 -3.17
CA GLN A 426 -3.20 -25.79 -2.63
C GLN A 426 -4.06 -24.53 -2.81
N PHE A 427 -5.06 -24.56 -3.69
CA PHE A 427 -5.92 -23.42 -3.96
C PHE A 427 -7.31 -23.56 -3.30
N PRO A 428 -7.77 -22.57 -2.53
CA PRO A 428 -9.15 -22.54 -2.08
C PRO A 428 -10.10 -22.39 -3.27
N PHE A 429 -11.29 -22.99 -3.17
CA PHE A 429 -12.31 -22.98 -4.24
C PHE A 429 -12.70 -21.57 -4.73
N SER A 430 -12.60 -20.56 -3.85
CA SER A 430 -12.90 -19.17 -4.17
C SER A 430 -11.91 -18.53 -5.15
N LEU A 431 -10.70 -19.08 -5.30
CA LEU A 431 -9.70 -18.56 -6.25
C LEU A 431 -9.89 -19.10 -7.66
N GLU A 432 -10.73 -20.13 -7.86
CA GLU A 432 -10.91 -20.75 -9.17
C GLU A 432 -11.31 -19.76 -10.28
N PRO A 433 -12.28 -18.84 -10.08
CA PRO A 433 -12.64 -17.88 -11.12
C PRO A 433 -11.48 -16.94 -11.49
N GLN A 434 -10.61 -16.63 -10.52
CA GLN A 434 -9.44 -15.79 -10.73
C GLN A 434 -8.32 -16.55 -11.46
N LEU A 435 -8.08 -17.81 -11.11
CA LEU A 435 -7.11 -18.67 -11.81
C LEU A 435 -7.52 -18.86 -13.28
N ARG A 436 -8.81 -19.12 -13.52
CA ARG A 436 -9.36 -19.20 -14.88
C ARG A 436 -9.17 -17.91 -15.68
N LYS A 437 -9.40 -16.76 -15.05
CA LYS A 437 -9.19 -15.44 -15.68
C LYS A 437 -7.72 -15.16 -16.01
N LEU A 438 -6.79 -15.75 -15.26
CA LEU A 438 -5.35 -15.66 -15.52
C LEU A 438 -4.87 -16.66 -16.59
N GLY A 439 -5.79 -17.41 -17.21
CA GLY A 439 -5.51 -18.33 -18.30
C GLY A 439 -5.26 -19.78 -17.88
N LEU A 440 -5.40 -20.12 -16.59
CA LEU A 440 -5.33 -21.51 -16.14
C LEU A 440 -6.61 -22.26 -16.55
N PRO A 441 -6.50 -23.43 -17.20
CA PRO A 441 -7.65 -24.26 -17.54
C PRO A 441 -8.15 -24.99 -16.28
N THR A 442 -8.88 -24.30 -15.40
CA THR A 442 -9.42 -24.85 -14.15
C THR A 442 -10.94 -24.96 -14.16
N LYS A 443 -11.46 -25.92 -13.40
CA LYS A 443 -12.88 -26.04 -13.03
C LYS A 443 -13.01 -26.44 -11.56
N LEU A 444 -14.19 -26.22 -10.97
CA LEU A 444 -14.50 -26.74 -9.64
C LEU A 444 -15.11 -28.13 -9.75
N GLU A 445 -14.42 -29.15 -9.24
CA GLU A 445 -14.95 -30.50 -9.10
C GLU A 445 -15.16 -30.83 -7.63
N LYS A 446 -16.42 -31.07 -7.23
CA LYS A 446 -16.78 -31.39 -5.84
C LYS A 446 -16.24 -30.38 -4.81
N GLY A 447 -16.05 -29.12 -5.23
CA GLY A 447 -15.52 -28.04 -4.39
C GLY A 447 -13.99 -27.94 -4.35
N VAL A 448 -13.27 -28.68 -5.18
CA VAL A 448 -11.82 -28.61 -5.34
C VAL A 448 -11.49 -27.96 -6.69
N VAL A 449 -10.48 -27.09 -6.71
CA VAL A 449 -9.96 -26.51 -7.96
C VAL A 449 -9.22 -27.62 -8.70
N THR A 450 -9.72 -28.04 -9.86
CA THR A 450 -9.10 -29.08 -10.69
C THR A 450 -8.64 -28.48 -12.00
N LEU A 451 -7.37 -28.70 -12.34
CA LEU A 451 -6.82 -28.36 -13.65
C LEU A 451 -7.32 -29.39 -14.68
N THR A 452 -7.90 -28.92 -15.79
CA THR A 452 -8.57 -29.76 -16.78
C THR A 452 -7.66 -30.27 -17.89
N SER A 453 -6.43 -29.76 -17.96
CA SER A 453 -5.40 -30.19 -18.89
C SER A 453 -4.03 -29.76 -18.37
N HIS A 454 -2.96 -30.43 -18.78
CA HIS A 454 -1.60 -29.95 -18.54
C HIS A 454 -1.43 -28.48 -18.98
N TYR A 455 -0.73 -27.69 -18.17
CA TYR A 455 -0.52 -26.27 -18.43
C TYR A 455 0.90 -25.83 -18.11
N VAL A 456 1.58 -25.22 -19.08
CA VAL A 456 2.91 -24.64 -18.89
C VAL A 456 2.75 -23.17 -18.51
N VAL A 457 3.11 -22.82 -17.28
CA VAL A 457 3.06 -21.43 -16.78
C VAL A 457 4.13 -20.58 -17.44
N CYS A 458 5.37 -21.07 -17.53
CA CYS A 458 6.47 -20.45 -18.27
C CYS A 458 7.55 -21.48 -18.63
N ARG A 459 8.31 -21.25 -19.70
CA ARG A 459 9.51 -22.04 -20.03
C ARG A 459 10.77 -21.30 -19.61
N ASN A 460 11.83 -22.04 -19.31
CA ASN A 460 13.15 -21.46 -19.09
C ASN A 460 13.56 -20.58 -20.28
N GLY A 461 13.94 -19.32 -20.02
CA GLY A 461 14.29 -18.33 -21.05
C GLY A 461 13.15 -17.40 -21.49
N ASP A 462 11.90 -17.67 -21.11
CA ASP A 462 10.75 -16.84 -21.53
C ASP A 462 10.73 -15.49 -20.82
N LYS A 463 10.24 -14.44 -21.50
CA LYS A 463 9.90 -13.17 -20.85
C LYS A 463 8.54 -13.29 -20.17
N LEU A 464 8.55 -13.20 -18.83
CA LEU A 464 7.37 -13.38 -18.01
C LEU A 464 6.35 -12.25 -18.20
N THR A 465 5.10 -12.61 -18.49
CA THR A 465 3.99 -11.66 -18.56
C THR A 465 3.47 -11.31 -17.17
N ALA A 466 2.64 -10.27 -17.08
CA ALA A 466 2.03 -9.86 -15.82
C ALA A 466 1.14 -10.96 -15.20
N ASP A 467 0.46 -11.75 -16.03
CA ASP A 467 -0.42 -12.83 -15.56
C ASP A 467 0.37 -14.08 -15.17
N GLN A 468 1.43 -14.44 -15.90
CA GLN A 468 2.38 -15.47 -15.47
C GLN A 468 3.02 -15.12 -14.12
N CYS A 469 3.39 -13.86 -13.89
CA CYS A 469 3.93 -13.43 -12.59
C CYS A 469 2.91 -13.53 -11.45
N LYS A 470 1.63 -13.27 -11.71
CA LYS A 470 0.56 -13.48 -10.72
C LYS A 470 0.36 -14.97 -10.44
N LEU A 471 0.42 -15.81 -11.46
CA LEU A 471 0.32 -17.27 -11.32
C LEU A 471 1.48 -17.86 -10.53
N LEU A 472 2.72 -17.47 -10.82
CA LEU A 472 3.90 -17.87 -10.04
C LEU A 472 3.78 -17.44 -8.57
N LYS A 473 3.20 -16.27 -8.29
CA LYS A 473 2.89 -15.85 -6.92
C LYS A 473 1.85 -16.72 -6.24
N PHE A 474 0.76 -17.06 -6.94
CA PHE A 474 -0.26 -17.98 -6.42
C PHE A 474 0.32 -19.36 -6.13
N LEU A 475 1.20 -19.86 -6.98
CA LEU A 475 1.89 -21.14 -6.82
C LEU A 475 3.00 -21.13 -5.76
N GLY A 476 3.30 -19.97 -5.16
CA GLY A 476 4.41 -19.83 -4.21
C GLY A 476 5.79 -19.94 -4.84
N CYS A 477 5.90 -19.94 -6.18
CA CYS A 477 7.14 -20.10 -6.92
C CYS A 477 7.97 -18.81 -6.88
N LYS A 478 8.97 -18.77 -5.99
CA LYS A 478 9.94 -17.68 -5.89
C LYS A 478 11.11 -17.90 -6.86
N THR A 479 10.91 -17.56 -8.12
CA THR A 479 11.84 -17.83 -9.23
C THR A 479 12.84 -16.70 -9.51
N SER A 480 12.81 -15.59 -8.76
CA SER A 480 13.80 -14.52 -8.87
C SER A 480 14.75 -14.57 -7.68
N LEU A 481 16.05 -14.43 -7.90
CA LEU A 481 17.05 -14.44 -6.84
C LEU A 481 17.56 -13.02 -6.63
N PHE A 482 17.31 -12.44 -5.46
CA PHE A 482 18.01 -11.23 -5.03
C PHE A 482 19.40 -11.64 -4.55
N HIS A 483 20.42 -11.03 -5.17
CA HIS A 483 21.81 -11.27 -4.85
C HIS A 483 22.60 -9.96 -4.99
N VAL A 484 23.62 -9.79 -4.13
CA VAL A 484 24.51 -8.63 -4.15
C VAL A 484 25.91 -9.13 -4.44
N LYS A 485 26.45 -8.77 -5.60
CA LYS A 485 27.77 -9.22 -6.04
C LYS A 485 28.82 -8.15 -5.77
N LEU A 486 29.97 -8.53 -5.22
CA LEU A 486 31.11 -7.64 -5.06
C LEU A 486 31.99 -7.67 -6.32
N TYR A 487 32.32 -6.51 -6.87
CA TYR A 487 33.11 -6.38 -8.11
C TYR A 487 34.56 -5.93 -7.88
N ALA A 488 34.78 -5.14 -6.84
CA ALA A 488 36.13 -4.70 -6.49
C ALA A 488 36.23 -4.31 -5.02
N HIS A 489 37.46 -4.33 -4.53
CA HIS A 489 37.85 -3.97 -3.18
C HIS A 489 39.02 -2.98 -3.23
N TRP A 490 38.99 -1.96 -2.39
CA TRP A 490 40.10 -1.06 -2.15
C TRP A 490 40.30 -0.91 -0.65
N SER A 491 41.54 -0.97 -0.18
CA SER A 491 41.88 -0.63 1.20
C SER A 491 42.99 0.41 1.24
N LYS A 492 43.10 1.11 2.37
CA LYS A 492 44.18 2.09 2.59
C LYS A 492 45.58 1.46 2.56
N HIS A 493 45.68 0.19 2.94
CA HIS A 493 46.94 -0.51 3.08
C HIS A 493 47.36 -1.23 1.79
N GLU A 494 46.41 -1.85 1.08
CA GLU A 494 46.68 -2.72 -0.07
C GLU A 494 46.32 -2.05 -1.41
N GLY A 495 45.62 -0.92 -1.38
CA GLY A 495 45.13 -0.26 -2.58
C GLY A 495 44.06 -1.09 -3.30
N PHE A 496 43.95 -0.91 -4.62
CA PHE A 496 42.91 -1.54 -5.44
C PHE A 496 43.18 -3.01 -5.73
N THR A 497 42.16 -3.85 -5.53
CA THR A 497 42.12 -5.27 -5.87
C THR A 497 40.79 -5.61 -6.54
N CYS A 498 40.81 -6.42 -7.59
CA CYS A 498 39.57 -7.00 -8.12
C CYS A 498 39.08 -8.10 -7.16
N THR A 499 37.77 -8.17 -6.94
CA THR A 499 37.13 -9.34 -6.33
C THR A 499 36.71 -10.26 -7.48
N VAL A 500 36.88 -11.58 -7.30
CA VAL A 500 36.60 -12.60 -8.34
C VAL A 500 35.09 -12.74 -8.56
#